data_AF-A0AA50MM51-F1
#
_entry.id   AF-A0AA50MM51-F1
#
_cell.length_a   1.000
_cell.length_b   1.000
_cell.length_c   1.000
_cell.angle_alpha   90.00
_cell.angle_beta   90.00
_cell.angle_gamma   90.00
#
_symmetry.space_group_name_H-M   'P 1'
#
loop_
_entity.id
_entity.type
_entity.pdbx_description
1 polymer ?
#
loop_
_entity_poly.entity_id
_entity_poly.type
_entity_poly.pdbx_seq_one_letter_code
_entity_poly.pdbx_strand_id
1 'polypeptide(L)' 'REWYSYHFPELVSIVPDNHLYAKCAEHIKDRKSLSEESLEPLTDILGDSEKAQAILDAAKMSMGMDISPVDLI' A
#
# COMPACT_ATOMS: atom_id res chain seq x y z
N ARG A 1 10.18 -1.62 5.82
CA ARG A 1 9.25 -0.57 6.31
C ARG A 1 9.74 0.81 5.93
N GLU A 2 10.96 1.21 6.30
CA GLU A 2 11.49 2.56 6.06
C GLU A 2 11.61 2.92 4.58
N TRP A 3 12.21 2.05 3.75
CA TRP A 3 12.35 2.31 2.30
C TRP A 3 11.00 2.53 1.60
N TYR A 4 10.05 1.60 1.78
CA TYR A 4 8.72 1.71 1.17
C TYR A 4 7.91 2.89 1.70
N SER A 5 8.16 3.32 2.94
CA SER A 5 7.50 4.50 3.52
C SER A 5 7.91 5.81 2.83
N TYR A 6 9.04 5.86 2.11
CA TYR A 6 9.36 7.02 1.26
C TYR A 6 8.48 7.09 0.00
N HIS A 7 8.01 5.93 -0.48
CA HIS A 7 7.20 5.80 -1.69
C HIS A 7 5.70 5.83 -1.39
N PHE A 8 5.31 5.33 -0.23
CA PHE A 8 3.94 5.35 0.26
C PHE A 8 3.87 5.58 1.77
N PRO A 9 4.15 6.81 2.24
CA PRO A 9 4.23 7.13 3.67
C PRO A 9 2.91 6.89 4.40
N GLU A 10 1.77 7.11 3.76
CA GLU A 10 0.44 6.99 4.38
C GLU A 10 0.09 5.55 4.77
N LEU A 11 0.64 4.56 4.06
CA LEU A 11 0.41 3.13 4.36
C LEU A 11 0.82 2.75 5.78
N VAL A 12 1.84 3.43 6.33
CA VAL A 12 2.34 3.14 7.69
C VAL A 12 1.32 3.52 8.77
N SER A 13 0.50 4.53 8.50
CA SER A 13 -0.53 5.01 9.43
C SER A 13 -1.79 4.16 9.34
N ILE A 14 -2.10 3.62 8.15
CA ILE A 14 -3.27 2.78 7.91
C ILE A 14 -3.02 1.35 8.42
N VAL A 15 -1.81 0.84 8.21
CA VAL A 15 -1.39 -0.51 8.59
C VAL A 15 -0.23 -0.43 9.58
N PRO A 16 -0.51 -0.30 10.89
CA PRO A 16 0.54 -0.18 11.91
C PRO A 16 1.26 -1.51 12.17
N ASP A 17 0.63 -2.64 11.89
CA ASP A 17 1.20 -3.98 12.02
C ASP A 17 2.27 -4.24 10.97
N ASN A 18 3.47 -4.64 11.40
CA ASN A 18 4.62 -4.82 10.52
C ASN A 18 4.43 -5.94 9.50
N HIS A 19 3.77 -7.02 9.88
CA HIS A 19 3.62 -8.21 9.03
C HIS A 19 2.58 -7.97 7.94
N LEU A 20 1.44 -7.38 8.30
CA LEU A 20 0.43 -6.93 7.35
C LEU A 20 0.96 -5.83 6.44
N TYR A 21 1.72 -4.88 6.98
CA TYR A 21 2.36 -3.83 6.18
C TYR A 21 3.27 -4.43 5.10
N ALA A 22 4.09 -5.43 5.45
CA ALA A 22 4.96 -6.09 4.49
C ALA A 22 4.17 -6.80 3.38
N LYS A 23 3.09 -7.51 3.73
CA LYS A 23 2.20 -8.17 2.76
C LYS A 23 1.51 -7.16 1.84
N CYS A 24 1.00 -6.07 2.40
CA CYS A 24 0.40 -5.00 1.60
C CYS A 24 1.44 -4.37 0.68
N ALA A 25 2.63 -4.03 1.16
CA ALA A 25 3.68 -3.43 0.33
C ALA A 25 4.12 -4.37 -0.81
N GLU A 26 4.24 -5.67 -0.55
CA GLU A 26 4.55 -6.69 -1.57
C GLU A 26 3.44 -6.82 -2.62
N HIS A 27 2.18 -6.77 -2.19
CA HIS A 27 1.02 -6.84 -3.09
C HIS A 27 0.85 -5.56 -3.93
N ILE A 28 0.94 -4.39 -3.27
CA ILE A 28 0.74 -3.06 -3.88
C ILE A 28 1.85 -2.77 -4.89
N LYS A 29 3.10 -3.08 -4.54
CA LYS A 29 4.30 -2.68 -5.30
C LYS A 29 4.29 -1.17 -5.57
N ASP A 30 3.78 -0.74 -6.72
CA ASP A 30 3.62 0.67 -7.06
C ASP A 30 2.23 1.18 -6.70
N ARG A 31 2.18 2.27 -5.91
CA ARG A 31 0.90 2.87 -5.48
C ARG A 31 0.04 3.41 -6.63
N LYS A 32 0.60 3.71 -7.80
CA LYS A 32 -0.17 4.18 -8.97
C LYS A 32 -0.84 3.02 -9.71
N SER A 33 -0.45 1.78 -9.41
CA SER A 33 -1.09 0.57 -9.93
C SER A 33 -2.36 0.18 -9.15
N LEU A 34 -2.63 0.84 -8.00
CA LEU A 34 -3.82 0.57 -7.20
C LEU A 34 -5.10 1.01 -7.90
N SER A 35 -6.05 0.09 -7.99
CA SER A 35 -7.38 0.30 -8.54
C SER A 35 -8.44 -0.38 -7.64
N GLU A 36 -9.70 -0.30 -8.03
CA GLU A 36 -10.79 -1.01 -7.34
C GLU A 36 -10.58 -2.54 -7.32
N GLU A 37 -9.84 -3.09 -8.30
CA GLU A 37 -9.52 -4.53 -8.34
C GLU A 37 -8.57 -4.95 -7.21
N SER A 38 -7.84 -4.00 -6.63
CA SER A 38 -6.95 -4.23 -5.50
C SER A 38 -7.69 -4.29 -4.16
N LEU A 39 -8.97 -3.91 -4.10
CA LEU A 39 -9.74 -3.87 -2.84
C LEU A 39 -9.98 -5.25 -2.25
N GLU A 40 -10.37 -6.23 -3.08
CA GLU A 40 -10.59 -7.61 -2.63
C GLU A 40 -9.32 -8.26 -2.04
N PRO A 41 -8.16 -8.27 -2.74
CA PRO A 41 -6.94 -8.86 -2.19
C PRO A 41 -6.40 -8.09 -0.98
N LEU A 42 -6.51 -6.76 -0.93
CA LEU A 42 -6.14 -5.99 0.26
C LEU A 42 -7.04 -6.32 1.44
N THR A 43 -8.34 -6.52 1.21
CA THR A 43 -9.28 -6.93 2.25
C THR A 43 -8.97 -8.33 2.78
N ASP A 44 -8.58 -9.29 1.92
CA ASP A 44 -8.15 -10.62 2.33
C ASP A 44 -6.89 -10.58 3.21
N ILE A 45 -5.92 -9.74 2.84
CA ILE A 45 -4.69 -9.53 3.62
C ILE A 45 -4.99 -8.89 4.98
N LEU A 46 -5.82 -7.85 5.02
CA LEU A 46 -6.05 -7.00 6.19
C LEU A 46 -7.19 -7.51 7.09
N GLY A 47 -8.08 -8.34 6.56
CA GLY A 47 -9.35 -8.71 7.19
C GLY A 47 -10.31 -7.53 7.40
N ASP A 48 -10.10 -6.41 6.70
CA ASP A 48 -10.73 -5.12 6.98
C ASP A 48 -10.89 -4.33 5.68
N SER A 49 -12.13 -4.25 5.18
CA SER A 49 -12.46 -3.57 3.93
C SER A 49 -12.39 -2.05 4.04
N GLU A 50 -12.59 -1.48 5.23
CA GLU A 50 -12.46 -0.05 5.45
C GLU A 50 -10.99 0.38 5.33
N LYS A 51 -10.05 -0.42 5.86
CA LYS A 51 -8.62 -0.20 5.66
C LYS A 51 -8.20 -0.37 4.21
N ALA A 52 -8.71 -1.38 3.51
CA ALA A 52 -8.43 -1.57 2.09
C ALA A 52 -8.87 -0.34 1.27
N GLN A 53 -10.06 0.18 1.54
CA GLN A 53 -10.56 1.40 0.90
C GLN A 53 -9.72 2.63 1.25
N ALA A 54 -9.30 2.76 2.51
CA ALA A 54 -8.43 3.85 2.97
C ALA A 54 -7.06 3.82 2.26
N ILE A 55 -6.49 2.64 2.00
CA ILE A 55 -5.24 2.51 1.24
C ILE A 55 -5.44 3.00 -0.20
N LEU A 56 -6.52 2.61 -0.87
CA LEU A 56 -6.81 3.04 -2.24
C LEU A 56 -6.99 4.56 -2.33
N ASP A 57 -7.69 5.16 -1.36
CA ASP A 57 -7.89 6.61 -1.31
C ASP A 57 -6.58 7.35 -1.02
N ALA A 58 -5.81 6.86 -0.04
CA ALA A 58 -4.49 7.38 0.27
C ALA A 58 -3.53 7.29 -0.91
N ALA A 59 -3.57 6.21 -1.70
CA ALA A 59 -2.72 6.06 -2.88
C ALA A 59 -2.95 7.16 -3.93
N LYS A 60 -4.21 7.59 -4.12
CA LYS A 60 -4.60 8.67 -5.03
C LYS A 60 -4.12 10.05 -4.56
N MET A 61 -4.03 10.25 -3.24
CA MET A 61 -3.61 11.52 -2.63
C MET A 61 -2.15 11.51 -2.14
N SER A 62 -1.46 10.38 -2.25
CA SER A 62 -0.15 10.19 -1.64
C SER A 62 0.91 11.11 -2.25
N MET A 63 1.69 11.72 -1.35
CA MET A 63 2.83 12.57 -1.69
C MET A 63 4.16 11.81 -1.71
N GLY A 64 4.12 10.47 -1.60
CA GLY A 64 5.32 9.65 -1.68
C GLY A 64 6.02 9.71 -3.04
N MET A 65 7.33 9.51 -3.06
CA MET A 65 8.11 9.56 -4.30
C MET A 65 7.79 8.38 -5.22
N ASP A 66 7.91 8.60 -6.53
CA ASP A 66 7.86 7.55 -7.53
C ASP A 66 8.87 6.43 -7.21
N ILE A 67 8.40 5.19 -7.26
CA ILE A 67 9.25 4.00 -7.11
C ILE A 67 9.77 3.62 -8.49
N SER A 68 11.07 3.36 -8.61
CA SER A 68 11.60 2.88 -9.88
C SER A 68 11.27 1.39 -10.02
N PRO A 69 10.90 0.90 -11.21
CA PRO A 69 10.60 -0.52 -11.40
C PRO A 69 11.80 -1.43 -11.11
N VAL A 70 13.04 -0.92 -11.17
CA VAL A 70 14.24 -1.67 -10.75
C VAL A 70 14.28 -1.93 -9.25
N ASP A 71 13.66 -1.06 -8.44
CA ASP A 71 13.60 -1.23 -6.99
C ASP A 71 12.47 -2.21 -6.57
N LEU A 72 11.64 -2.65 -7.51
CA LEU A 72 10.55 -3.61 -7.31
C LEU A 72 10.93 -5.06 -7.69
N ILE A 73 12.20 -5.30 -8.07
CA ILE A 73 12.74 -6.60 -8.52
C ILE A 73 13.28 -7.42 -7.34
#